data_AF-V4TJG8-F1
#
_entry.id   AF-V4TJG8-F1
#
_cell.length_a   1.000
_cell.length_b   1.000
_cell.length_c   1.000
_cell.angle_alpha   90.00
_cell.angle_beta   90.00
_cell.angle_gamma   90.00
#
_symmetry.space_group_name_H-M   'P 1'
#
loop_
_entity.id
_entity.type
_entity.pdbx_description
1 polymer ?
#
loop_
_entity_poly.entity_id
_entity_poly.type
_entity_poly.pdbx_seq_one_letter_code
_entity_poly.pdbx_strand_id
1 'polypeptide(L)'
;MALDMGMFETINPSRFITFTIPSPPLSHHNHHNDNHLLRVAVLDSPVQLSDSLAQPQVALMFVPKHREHDWIFSTESGHLQLLLSCHQFSRLILIGDEPTTDDSPDLPITTKHDSFDQKSLEDSVKPLVIALSRKFCFDKNGIYNVPLLSYEDNVVSSVVLEKCVGDFAGEMLVEDVEIESEGGCRKREFRRRLRFKRMPNLVQTEVKLVPEAAISLDSVKIGGKVRFRPHIGVLVHVYLVPMVASCALIGSYIGERIRFGFRPKALCVGVGGGALVSFLRTQLDFEVVGVEMDEVVLRVARQYFGLEDGEFLQVSVGDAIEFLEKLARQIVGKNPDSFGACSLKDGNFLDNSDRVDNKFDVIMVDLDSGDARNGTSAPPVEFVRKDVLLAARLILSDFGIFVMNVIPPNRSFYDMLIQEFRDVFQELYEIDVGNEENFVLIATGLSIVSSGSDCENAFGKKLRLLISGEYMDSIRKI
;
A
#
# COMPACT_ATOMS: atom_id res chain seq x y z
N MET A 1 -18.95 -26.28 -20.10
CA MET A 1 -17.90 -26.68 -21.06
C MET A 1 -17.39 -28.05 -20.64
N ALA A 2 -17.19 -28.98 -21.58
CA ALA A 2 -16.49 -30.23 -21.27
C ALA A 2 -14.99 -29.91 -21.21
N LEU A 3 -14.38 -30.00 -20.03
CA LEU A 3 -12.94 -29.86 -19.85
C LEU A 3 -12.25 -31.10 -20.43
N ASP A 4 -11.38 -30.92 -21.42
CA ASP A 4 -10.50 -32.00 -21.89
C ASP A 4 -9.42 -32.26 -20.83
N MET A 5 -9.39 -33.47 -20.28
CA MET A 5 -8.43 -33.85 -19.23
C MET A 5 -6.97 -33.78 -19.70
N GLY A 6 -6.70 -33.82 -21.00
CA GLY A 6 -5.34 -33.66 -21.55
C GLY A 6 -4.76 -32.25 -21.35
N MET A 7 -5.61 -31.24 -21.10
CA MET A 7 -5.18 -29.84 -20.99
C MET A 7 -4.19 -29.59 -19.85
N PHE A 8 -4.31 -30.33 -18.75
CA PHE A 8 -3.49 -30.14 -17.55
C PHE A 8 -2.19 -30.95 -17.56
N GLU A 9 -1.91 -31.70 -18.63
CA GLU A 9 -0.68 -32.50 -18.73
C GLU A 9 0.59 -31.67 -18.96
N THR A 10 0.45 -30.41 -19.38
CA THR A 10 1.56 -29.49 -19.64
C THR A 10 1.37 -28.20 -18.83
N ILE A 11 2.47 -27.53 -18.49
CA ILE A 11 2.44 -26.16 -17.98
C ILE A 11 2.45 -25.21 -19.17
N ASN A 12 1.39 -24.39 -19.31
CA ASN A 12 1.34 -23.36 -20.33
C ASN A 12 1.54 -21.99 -19.66
N PRO A 13 2.57 -21.21 -20.02
CA PRO A 13 2.82 -19.91 -19.41
C PRO A 13 1.57 -19.03 -19.38
N SER A 14 1.28 -18.44 -18.22
CA SER A 14 0.14 -17.54 -18.01
C SER A 14 -1.24 -18.15 -18.25
N ARG A 15 -1.37 -19.49 -18.24
CA ARG A 15 -2.70 -20.11 -18.29
C ARG A 15 -3.47 -19.80 -17.01
N PHE A 16 -4.69 -19.30 -17.17
CA PHE A 16 -5.69 -19.18 -16.12
C PHE A 16 -6.99 -19.89 -16.52
N ILE A 17 -7.45 -20.86 -15.72
CA ILE A 17 -8.70 -21.58 -15.93
C ILE A 17 -9.49 -21.59 -14.62
N THR A 18 -10.78 -21.24 -14.67
CA THR A 18 -11.69 -21.36 -13.54
C THR A 18 -12.96 -22.13 -13.90
N PHE A 19 -13.47 -22.93 -12.97
CA PHE A 19 -14.71 -23.69 -13.11
C PHE A 19 -15.30 -24.03 -11.72
N THR A 20 -16.55 -24.44 -11.68
CA THR A 20 -17.25 -24.83 -10.45
C THR A 20 -17.57 -26.32 -10.41
N ILE A 21 -17.59 -26.90 -9.22
CA ILE A 21 -18.03 -28.26 -8.96
C ILE A 21 -19.02 -28.29 -7.79
N PRO A 22 -19.94 -29.28 -7.71
CA PRO A 22 -20.75 -29.47 -6.52
C PRO A 22 -19.89 -29.73 -5.28
N SER A 23 -20.21 -29.07 -4.18
CA SER A 23 -19.57 -29.33 -2.89
C SER A 23 -19.92 -30.75 -2.42
N PRO A 24 -18.93 -31.53 -1.93
CA PRO A 24 -19.21 -32.82 -1.33
C PRO A 24 -20.08 -32.65 -0.08
N PRO A 25 -20.98 -33.60 0.25
CA PRO A 25 -21.81 -33.53 1.44
C PRO A 25 -20.93 -33.61 2.69
N LEU A 26 -20.84 -32.51 3.45
CA LEU A 26 -20.16 -32.45 4.75
C LEU A 26 -21.09 -32.98 5.84
N SER A 27 -20.58 -33.82 6.73
CA SER A 27 -21.36 -34.71 7.60
C SER A 27 -22.21 -34.04 8.71
N HIS A 28 -22.25 -32.70 8.84
CA HIS A 28 -22.89 -32.05 10.01
C HIS A 28 -23.77 -30.81 9.79
N HIS A 29 -24.02 -30.34 8.56
CA HIS A 29 -24.99 -29.25 8.36
C HIS A 29 -26.41 -29.76 8.07
N ASN A 30 -27.21 -29.89 9.12
CA ASN A 30 -28.66 -29.99 9.03
C ASN A 30 -29.24 -28.63 8.58
N HIS A 31 -29.97 -28.67 7.45
CA HIS A 31 -30.98 -27.71 6.99
C HIS A 31 -30.54 -26.25 6.70
N HIS A 32 -30.03 -25.99 5.49
CA HIS A 32 -30.64 -25.12 4.45
C HIS A 32 -29.62 -24.85 3.31
N ASN A 33 -30.04 -25.04 2.05
CA ASN A 33 -29.35 -24.89 0.74
C ASN A 33 -28.53 -26.08 0.19
N ASP A 34 -29.23 -26.96 -0.54
CA ASP A 34 -28.73 -28.11 -1.33
C ASP A 34 -27.96 -27.74 -2.62
N ASN A 35 -27.28 -26.59 -2.69
CA ASN A 35 -26.62 -26.17 -3.94
C ASN A 35 -25.30 -25.41 -3.71
N HIS A 36 -24.50 -25.86 -2.75
CA HIS A 36 -23.19 -25.31 -2.49
C HIS A 36 -22.20 -25.73 -3.59
N LEU A 37 -21.58 -24.76 -4.27
CA LEU A 37 -20.60 -25.00 -5.33
C LEU A 37 -19.20 -24.61 -4.81
N LEU A 38 -18.20 -25.40 -5.17
CA LEU A 38 -16.80 -25.05 -4.99
C LEU A 38 -16.26 -24.46 -6.29
N ARG A 39 -15.61 -23.31 -6.19
CA ARG A 39 -14.78 -22.73 -7.24
C ARG A 39 -13.41 -23.40 -7.25
N VAL A 40 -12.97 -23.78 -8.44
CA VAL A 40 -11.61 -24.27 -8.70
C VAL A 40 -10.95 -23.33 -9.68
N ALA A 41 -9.77 -22.82 -9.33
CA ALA A 41 -8.92 -22.03 -10.21
C ALA A 41 -7.58 -22.74 -10.40
N VAL A 42 -7.12 -22.82 -11.65
CA VAL A 42 -5.83 -23.42 -12.02
C VAL A 42 -5.03 -22.36 -12.76
N LEU A 43 -3.87 -22.01 -12.20
CA LEU A 43 -2.98 -21.01 -12.74
C LEU A 43 -1.58 -21.58 -12.97
N ASP A 44 -1.02 -21.37 -14.16
CA ASP A 44 0.35 -21.74 -14.52
C ASP A 44 1.26 -20.50 -14.52
N SER A 45 2.48 -20.66 -14.01
CA SER A 45 3.43 -19.54 -13.84
C SER A 45 3.85 -18.95 -15.19
N PRO A 46 3.94 -17.61 -15.32
CA PRO A 46 4.51 -16.97 -16.50
C PRO A 46 6.04 -17.19 -16.61
N VAL A 47 6.69 -17.47 -15.48
CA VAL A 47 8.14 -17.65 -15.40
C VAL A 47 8.47 -19.12 -15.70
N GLN A 48 9.21 -19.35 -16.79
CA GLN A 48 9.79 -20.67 -17.05
C GLN A 48 10.96 -20.89 -16.09
N LEU A 49 10.94 -22.01 -15.35
CA LEU A 49 12.07 -22.40 -14.50
C LEU A 49 13.33 -22.52 -15.35
N SER A 50 14.36 -21.75 -15.01
CA SER A 50 15.62 -21.65 -15.76
C SER A 50 16.47 -22.92 -15.72
N ASP A 51 16.19 -23.83 -14.80
CA ASP A 51 16.83 -25.14 -14.73
C ASP A 51 16.09 -26.17 -15.60
N SER A 52 16.64 -26.45 -16.78
CA SER A 52 16.15 -27.46 -17.74
C SER A 52 16.09 -28.90 -17.19
N LEU A 53 16.49 -29.12 -15.93
CA LEU A 53 16.48 -30.40 -15.23
C LEU A 53 15.45 -30.47 -14.08
N ALA A 54 14.86 -29.35 -13.66
CA ALA A 54 13.87 -29.32 -12.58
C ALA A 54 12.48 -29.65 -13.15
N GLN A 55 11.83 -30.68 -12.61
CA GLN A 55 10.43 -30.96 -12.95
C GLN A 55 9.52 -29.85 -12.41
N PRO A 56 8.51 -29.39 -13.18
CA PRO A 56 7.54 -28.42 -12.69
C PRO A 56 6.84 -28.93 -11.42
N GLN A 57 6.68 -28.05 -10.43
CA GLN A 57 6.00 -28.38 -9.18
C GLN A 57 4.59 -27.78 -9.15
N VAL A 58 3.65 -28.49 -8.53
CA VAL A 58 2.26 -28.06 -8.36
C VAL A 58 1.99 -27.87 -6.88
N ALA A 59 1.27 -26.81 -6.53
CA ALA A 59 0.77 -26.58 -5.18
C ALA A 59 -0.76 -26.56 -5.16
N LEU A 60 -1.33 -27.01 -4.04
CA LEU A 60 -2.75 -26.90 -3.72
C LEU A 60 -2.91 -25.86 -2.61
N MET A 61 -3.94 -25.04 -2.71
CA MET A 61 -4.32 -24.13 -1.64
C MET A 61 -5.84 -24.13 -1.49
N PHE A 62 -6.32 -24.20 -0.23
CA PHE A 62 -7.72 -23.91 0.07
C PHE A 62 -7.86 -22.44 0.41
N VAL A 63 -8.88 -21.80 -0.16
CA VAL A 63 -9.27 -20.46 0.24
C VAL A 63 -9.71 -20.52 1.70
N PRO A 64 -9.17 -19.65 2.58
CA PRO A 64 -9.66 -19.60 3.95
C PRO A 64 -11.15 -19.29 3.97
N LYS A 65 -11.92 -20.05 4.76
CA LYS A 65 -13.38 -19.87 4.85
C LYS A 65 -13.75 -18.40 5.03
N HIS A 66 -14.76 -17.96 4.30
CA HIS A 66 -15.30 -16.59 4.29
C HIS A 66 -14.43 -15.54 3.58
N ARG A 67 -13.24 -15.89 3.10
CA ARG A 67 -12.37 -14.99 2.35
C ARG A 67 -12.51 -15.16 0.83
N GLU A 68 -13.51 -15.90 0.36
CA GLU A 68 -13.69 -16.21 -1.06
C GLU A 68 -13.93 -14.98 -1.94
N HIS A 69 -14.41 -13.89 -1.33
CA HIS A 69 -14.58 -12.58 -1.93
C HIS A 69 -13.34 -11.66 -1.83
N ASP A 70 -12.34 -12.01 -1.01
CA ASP A 70 -11.11 -11.24 -0.92
C ASP A 70 -10.46 -11.21 -2.30
N TRP A 71 -9.92 -10.05 -2.67
CA TRP A 71 -9.35 -9.84 -3.99
C TRP A 71 -8.27 -10.89 -4.34
N ILE A 72 -7.43 -11.27 -3.38
CA ILE A 72 -6.33 -12.22 -3.55
C ILE A 72 -6.83 -13.65 -3.87
N PHE A 73 -8.05 -13.99 -3.45
CA PHE A 73 -8.67 -15.29 -3.68
C PHE A 73 -9.75 -15.28 -4.77
N SER A 74 -10.23 -14.11 -5.20
CA SER A 74 -11.35 -13.99 -6.14
C SER A 74 -10.98 -13.55 -7.55
N THR A 75 -9.76 -13.07 -7.77
CA THR A 75 -9.34 -12.51 -9.06
C THR A 75 -8.14 -13.24 -9.65
N GLU A 76 -8.04 -13.26 -10.99
CA GLU A 76 -6.88 -13.83 -11.71
C GLU A 76 -5.56 -13.23 -11.24
N SER A 77 -5.50 -11.90 -11.15
CA SER A 77 -4.32 -11.19 -10.69
C SER A 77 -3.94 -11.53 -9.24
N GLY A 78 -4.90 -11.86 -8.38
CA GLY A 78 -4.67 -12.33 -7.00
C GLY A 78 -4.08 -13.71 -6.92
N HIS A 79 -4.58 -14.61 -7.76
CA HIS A 79 -4.01 -15.95 -7.87
C HIS A 79 -2.59 -15.90 -8.41
N LEU A 80 -2.32 -14.98 -9.34
CA LEU A 80 -0.96 -14.76 -9.87
C LEU A 80 0.00 -14.27 -8.79
N GLN A 81 -0.43 -13.36 -7.92
CA GLN A 81 0.37 -12.96 -6.76
C GLN A 81 0.73 -14.17 -5.89
N LEU A 82 -0.27 -14.97 -5.48
CA LEU A 82 -0.04 -16.14 -4.62
C LEU A 82 0.98 -17.10 -5.24
N LEU A 83 0.87 -17.34 -6.55
CA LEU A 83 1.81 -18.20 -7.27
C LEU A 83 3.23 -17.60 -7.33
N LEU A 84 3.34 -16.30 -7.60
CA LEU A 84 4.64 -15.62 -7.68
C LEU A 84 5.32 -15.48 -6.31
N SER A 85 4.57 -15.38 -5.20
CA SER A 85 5.13 -15.42 -3.84
C SER A 85 5.77 -16.77 -3.49
N CYS A 86 5.52 -17.82 -4.29
CA CYS A 86 6.11 -19.14 -4.12
C CYS A 86 6.84 -19.58 -5.39
N HIS A 87 7.99 -18.95 -5.68
CA HIS A 87 8.78 -19.15 -6.91
C HIS A 87 9.13 -20.60 -7.28
N GLN A 88 9.07 -21.52 -6.31
CA GLN A 88 9.30 -22.95 -6.53
C GLN A 88 8.18 -23.67 -7.30
N PHE A 89 6.97 -23.11 -7.35
CA PHE A 89 5.82 -23.74 -7.99
C PHE A 89 5.59 -23.21 -9.41
N SER A 90 5.26 -24.13 -10.31
CA SER A 90 4.91 -23.83 -11.71
C SER A 90 3.40 -23.80 -11.95
N ARG A 91 2.61 -24.37 -11.03
CA ARG A 91 1.15 -24.33 -11.06
C ARG A 91 0.58 -24.19 -9.65
N LEU A 92 -0.41 -23.32 -9.50
CA LEU A 92 -1.26 -23.21 -8.32
C LEU A 92 -2.66 -23.72 -8.64
N ILE A 93 -3.19 -24.60 -7.79
CA ILE A 93 -4.59 -25.00 -7.77
C ILE A 93 -5.22 -24.38 -6.52
N LEU A 94 -6.18 -23.48 -6.71
CA LEU A 94 -6.92 -22.83 -5.63
C LEU A 94 -8.35 -23.37 -5.59
N ILE A 95 -8.80 -23.81 -4.42
CA ILE A 95 -10.15 -24.35 -4.20
C ILE A 95 -10.81 -23.58 -3.06
N GLY A 96 -12.01 -23.06 -3.28
CA GLY A 96 -12.81 -22.39 -2.24
C GLY A 96 -14.28 -22.42 -2.60
N ASP A 97 -15.13 -21.88 -1.75
CA ASP A 97 -16.55 -21.80 -2.03
C ASP A 97 -16.82 -20.81 -3.18
N GLU A 98 -17.83 -21.08 -4.00
CA GLU A 98 -18.25 -20.15 -5.04
C GLU A 98 -18.80 -18.88 -4.37
N PRO A 99 -18.23 -17.69 -4.66
CA PRO A 99 -18.71 -16.47 -4.04
C PRO A 99 -20.15 -16.19 -4.51
N THR A 100 -21.12 -16.20 -3.59
CA THR A 100 -22.52 -15.91 -3.92
C THR A 100 -22.69 -14.45 -4.31
N THR A 101 -23.41 -14.16 -5.39
CA THR A 101 -23.69 -12.79 -5.87
C THR A 101 -24.78 -12.06 -5.08
N ASP A 102 -25.21 -12.59 -3.92
CA ASP A 102 -26.25 -11.94 -3.15
C ASP A 102 -25.67 -10.67 -2.49
N ASP A 103 -26.10 -9.51 -2.99
CA ASP A 103 -25.92 -8.16 -2.42
C ASP A 103 -26.64 -8.00 -1.05
N SER A 104 -26.62 -9.05 -0.23
CA SER A 104 -27.01 -9.00 1.17
C SER A 104 -25.94 -8.23 1.95
N PRO A 105 -26.29 -7.45 2.98
CA PRO A 105 -25.31 -6.67 3.72
C PRO A 105 -24.19 -7.58 4.23
N ASP A 106 -22.97 -7.31 3.77
CA ASP A 106 -21.74 -8.04 4.05
C ASP A 106 -21.68 -8.43 5.55
N LEU A 107 -22.01 -9.69 5.84
CA LEU A 107 -21.95 -10.23 7.18
C LEU A 107 -20.46 -10.33 7.59
N PRO A 108 -20.12 -10.07 8.87
CA PRO A 108 -18.75 -10.16 9.34
C PRO A 108 -18.13 -11.54 9.08
N ILE A 109 -17.12 -11.59 8.22
CA ILE A 109 -16.27 -12.77 7.98
C ILE A 109 -15.62 -13.12 9.32
N THR A 110 -15.78 -14.34 9.87
CA THR A 110 -15.11 -14.70 11.13
C THR A 110 -14.21 -15.92 10.91
N THR A 111 -12.89 -15.78 11.07
CA THR A 111 -11.97 -16.92 11.04
C THR A 111 -12.01 -17.69 12.37
N LYS A 112 -12.93 -18.66 12.48
CA LYS A 112 -12.72 -19.78 13.40
C LYS A 112 -12.40 -21.00 12.56
N HIS A 113 -11.16 -21.47 12.66
CA HIS A 113 -10.70 -22.71 12.04
C HIS A 113 -11.47 -23.90 12.62
N ASP A 114 -12.53 -24.34 11.95
CA ASP A 114 -13.10 -25.67 12.18
C ASP A 114 -12.21 -26.70 11.48
N SER A 115 -11.17 -27.14 12.21
CA SER A 115 -10.14 -28.09 11.73
C SER A 115 -10.69 -29.45 11.28
N PHE A 116 -11.91 -29.80 11.69
CA PHE A 116 -12.56 -31.07 11.34
C PHE A 116 -13.15 -31.09 9.91
N ASP A 117 -13.60 -29.96 9.38
CA ASP A 117 -14.22 -29.92 8.04
C ASP A 117 -13.18 -29.98 6.90
N GLN A 118 -12.01 -29.39 7.13
CA GLN A 118 -10.99 -29.21 6.10
C GLN A 118 -10.38 -30.54 5.63
N LYS A 119 -10.16 -31.49 6.54
CA LYS A 119 -9.59 -32.81 6.19
C LYS A 119 -10.56 -33.66 5.36
N SER A 120 -11.86 -33.58 5.67
CA SER A 120 -12.90 -34.25 4.88
C SER A 120 -13.00 -33.67 3.47
N LEU A 121 -12.87 -32.34 3.35
CA LEU A 121 -12.83 -31.65 2.06
C LEU A 121 -11.59 -32.05 1.26
N GLU A 122 -10.40 -32.04 1.87
CA GLU A 122 -9.13 -32.49 1.29
C GLU A 122 -9.24 -33.89 0.66
N ASP A 123 -9.75 -34.86 1.42
CA ASP A 123 -9.92 -36.23 0.94
C ASP A 123 -10.89 -36.33 -0.24
N SER A 124 -11.96 -35.52 -0.22
CA SER A 124 -12.99 -35.51 -1.26
C SER A 124 -12.53 -34.90 -2.59
N VAL A 125 -11.70 -33.85 -2.56
CA VAL A 125 -11.19 -33.17 -3.77
C VAL A 125 -9.91 -33.80 -4.30
N LYS A 126 -9.27 -34.69 -3.54
CA LYS A 126 -8.03 -35.38 -3.92
C LYS A 126 -8.06 -36.00 -5.32
N PRO A 127 -9.11 -36.69 -5.78
CA PRO A 127 -9.17 -37.23 -7.15
C PRO A 127 -9.11 -36.13 -8.23
N LEU A 128 -9.72 -34.98 -7.97
CA LEU A 128 -9.66 -33.83 -8.88
C LEU A 128 -8.25 -33.23 -8.88
N VAL A 129 -7.65 -33.01 -7.71
CA VAL A 129 -6.29 -32.47 -7.62
C VAL A 129 -5.30 -33.39 -8.34
N ILE A 130 -5.45 -34.71 -8.21
CA ILE A 130 -4.67 -35.70 -8.99
C ILE A 130 -4.86 -35.44 -10.48
N ALA A 131 -6.09 -35.32 -10.97
CA ALA A 131 -6.37 -35.07 -12.39
C ALA A 131 -5.71 -33.78 -12.91
N LEU A 132 -5.74 -32.71 -12.11
CA LEU A 132 -5.16 -31.40 -12.45
C LEU A 132 -3.63 -31.35 -12.33
N SER A 133 -3.01 -32.36 -11.72
CA SER A 133 -1.57 -32.40 -11.42
C SER A 133 -0.82 -33.60 -12.02
N ARG A 134 -1.51 -34.50 -12.74
CA ARG A 134 -1.11 -35.88 -13.13
C ARG A 134 0.37 -36.16 -13.49
N LYS A 135 1.12 -35.23 -14.08
CA LYS A 135 2.54 -35.43 -14.46
C LYS A 135 3.56 -34.84 -13.48
N PHE A 136 3.10 -34.10 -12.47
CA PHE A 136 3.92 -33.25 -11.61
C PHE A 136 3.76 -33.56 -10.12
N CYS A 137 2.84 -34.46 -9.77
CA CYS A 137 2.46 -34.76 -8.39
C CYS A 137 3.04 -36.07 -7.85
N PHE A 138 3.89 -36.77 -8.60
CA PHE A 138 4.55 -37.98 -8.13
C PHE A 138 6.03 -37.71 -7.88
N ASP A 139 6.50 -38.04 -6.68
CA ASP A 139 7.93 -38.00 -6.38
C ASP A 139 8.69 -39.11 -7.13
N LYS A 140 10.02 -39.14 -6.98
CA LYS A 140 10.88 -40.16 -7.60
C LYS A 140 10.53 -41.61 -7.17
N ASN A 141 9.77 -41.77 -6.10
CA ASN A 141 9.33 -43.06 -5.55
C ASN A 141 7.88 -43.40 -5.96
N GLY A 142 7.23 -42.58 -6.80
CA GLY A 142 5.84 -42.78 -7.23
C GLY A 142 4.80 -42.44 -6.16
N ILE A 143 5.19 -41.70 -5.12
CA ILE A 143 4.28 -41.25 -4.06
C ILE A 143 3.62 -39.96 -4.52
N TYR A 144 2.29 -39.92 -4.44
CA TYR A 144 1.52 -38.71 -4.67
C TYR A 144 1.83 -37.67 -3.59
N ASN A 145 2.39 -36.54 -3.99
CA ASN A 145 2.69 -35.41 -3.11
C ASN A 145 2.40 -34.10 -3.85
N VAL A 146 1.36 -33.40 -3.40
CA VAL A 146 1.10 -32.00 -3.76
C VAL A 146 1.14 -31.22 -2.45
N PRO A 147 2.11 -30.32 -2.25
CA PRO A 147 2.17 -29.51 -1.04
C PRO A 147 0.89 -28.69 -0.91
N LEU A 148 0.33 -28.74 0.29
CA LEU A 148 -0.78 -27.88 0.70
C LEU A 148 -0.19 -26.59 1.27
N LEU A 149 -0.50 -25.47 0.62
CA LEU A 149 -0.16 -24.15 1.09
C LEU A 149 -1.29 -23.63 1.99
N SER A 150 -0.91 -23.07 3.13
CA SER A 150 -1.76 -22.19 3.92
C SER A 150 -1.40 -20.73 3.59
N TYR A 151 -2.40 -19.86 3.67
CA TYR A 151 -2.18 -18.44 3.68
C TYR A 151 -2.46 -17.94 5.09
N GLU A 152 -1.40 -17.46 5.72
CA GLU A 152 -1.46 -16.84 7.02
C GLU A 152 -1.18 -15.35 6.81
N ASP A 153 -2.20 -14.54 7.11
CA ASP A 153 -2.00 -13.13 7.39
C ASP A 153 -2.57 -12.84 8.77
N ASN A 154 -2.25 -11.66 9.29
CA ASN A 154 -2.78 -11.23 10.57
C ASN A 154 -4.27 -10.86 10.51
N VAL A 155 -4.98 -11.07 9.37
CA VAL A 155 -6.36 -10.61 9.16
C VAL A 155 -7.35 -11.67 9.64
N VAL A 156 -8.15 -11.30 10.63
CA VAL A 156 -9.23 -12.11 11.22
C VAL A 156 -10.53 -11.98 10.44
N SER A 157 -10.85 -10.76 10.02
CA SER A 157 -12.08 -10.43 9.29
C SER A 157 -11.89 -9.23 8.39
N SER A 158 -12.68 -9.15 7.32
CA SER A 158 -12.76 -8.01 6.40
C SER A 158 -14.23 -7.70 6.10
N VAL A 159 -14.55 -6.43 5.83
CA VAL A 159 -15.84 -5.96 5.34
C VAL A 159 -15.59 -4.89 4.29
N VAL A 160 -16.22 -5.05 3.12
CA VAL A 160 -16.12 -4.07 2.04
C VAL A 160 -17.06 -2.90 2.33
N LEU A 161 -16.54 -1.68 2.21
CA LEU A 161 -17.32 -0.45 2.40
C LEU A 161 -17.74 0.17 1.07
N GLU A 162 -16.84 0.17 0.09
CA GLU A 162 -17.11 0.71 -1.25
C GLU A 162 -16.20 0.04 -2.28
N LYS A 163 -16.75 -0.22 -3.47
CA LYS A 163 -16.00 -0.47 -4.70
C LYS A 163 -16.26 0.70 -5.62
N CYS A 164 -15.21 1.37 -6.09
CA CYS A 164 -15.34 2.51 -7.00
C CYS A 164 -14.27 2.47 -8.08
N VAL A 165 -14.41 3.31 -9.10
CA VAL A 165 -13.45 3.43 -10.20
C VAL A 165 -13.10 4.90 -10.35
N GLY A 166 -11.80 5.19 -10.36
CA GLY A 166 -11.25 6.51 -10.67
C GLY A 166 -10.60 6.50 -12.06
N ASP A 167 -10.51 7.68 -12.66
CA ASP A 167 -10.01 7.85 -14.03
C ASP A 167 -8.52 7.48 -14.16
N PHE A 168 -7.75 7.62 -13.07
CA PHE A 168 -6.31 7.38 -13.05
C PHE A 168 -5.92 6.21 -12.15
N ALA A 169 -6.53 6.10 -10.97
CA ALA A 169 -6.30 5.02 -10.02
C ALA A 169 -6.91 3.68 -10.49
N GLY A 170 -7.92 3.74 -11.37
CA GLY A 170 -8.68 2.59 -11.83
C GLY A 170 -9.62 2.06 -10.76
N GLU A 171 -9.88 0.74 -10.76
CA GLU A 171 -10.76 0.12 -9.76
C GLU A 171 -10.12 0.17 -8.37
N MET A 172 -10.90 0.55 -7.38
CA MET A 172 -10.51 0.73 -5.98
C MET A 172 -11.44 -0.04 -5.05
N LEU A 173 -10.87 -0.49 -3.93
CA LEU A 173 -11.56 -1.18 -2.85
C LEU A 173 -11.28 -0.44 -1.54
N VAL A 174 -12.35 -0.04 -0.85
CA VAL A 174 -12.29 0.41 0.54
C VAL A 174 -12.82 -0.72 1.41
N GLU A 175 -12.00 -1.17 2.34
CA GLU A 175 -12.35 -2.25 3.26
C GLU A 175 -11.94 -1.92 4.70
N ASP A 176 -12.72 -2.44 5.62
CA ASP A 176 -12.47 -2.43 7.04
C ASP A 176 -11.97 -3.83 7.42
N VAL A 177 -10.82 -3.94 8.10
CA VAL A 177 -10.21 -5.21 8.52
C VAL A 177 -9.99 -5.28 10.04
N GLU A 178 -10.18 -6.48 10.59
CA GLU A 178 -9.78 -6.84 11.94
C GLU A 178 -8.48 -7.64 11.88
N ILE A 179 -7.52 -7.26 12.69
CA ILE A 179 -6.17 -7.81 12.71
C ILE A 179 -5.86 -8.33 14.11
N GLU A 180 -5.25 -9.51 14.22
CA GLU A 180 -4.73 -10.05 15.47
C GLU A 180 -3.21 -9.84 15.53
N SER A 181 -2.71 -9.17 16.57
CA SER A 181 -1.26 -8.99 16.74
C SER A 181 -0.59 -10.26 17.26
N GLU A 182 0.57 -10.61 16.69
CA GLU A 182 1.46 -11.64 17.21
C GLU A 182 2.13 -11.15 18.51
N GLY A 183 1.69 -11.70 19.65
CA GLY A 183 2.25 -11.38 20.97
C GLY A 183 1.38 -11.92 22.11
N GLY A 184 1.99 -12.25 23.26
CA GLY A 184 1.39 -13.02 24.36
C GLY A 184 0.07 -12.51 24.98
N CYS A 185 -0.37 -11.30 24.60
CA CYS A 185 -1.75 -10.86 24.75
C CYS A 185 -2.34 -10.64 23.35
N ARG A 186 -3.23 -11.52 22.89
CA ARG A 186 -3.99 -11.37 21.63
C ARG A 186 -4.69 -10.02 21.61
N LYS A 187 -4.07 -9.02 20.98
CA LYS A 187 -4.64 -7.68 20.86
C LYS A 187 -5.28 -7.56 19.48
N ARG A 188 -6.59 -7.39 19.45
CA ARG A 188 -7.34 -7.06 18.24
C ARG A 188 -7.10 -5.61 17.88
N GLU A 189 -6.73 -5.36 16.64
CA GLU A 189 -6.62 -4.05 16.03
C GLU A 189 -7.59 -3.96 14.85
N PHE A 190 -8.19 -2.79 14.65
CA PHE A 190 -9.08 -2.53 13.53
C PHE A 190 -8.39 -1.53 12.61
N ARG A 191 -8.36 -1.81 11.30
CA ARG A 191 -7.78 -0.92 10.30
C ARG A 191 -8.74 -0.72 9.14
N ARG A 192 -8.62 0.41 8.46
CA ARG A 192 -9.29 0.69 7.19
C ARG A 192 -8.24 0.76 6.09
N ARG A 193 -8.47 0.06 4.99
CA ARG A 193 -7.57 -0.06 3.84
C ARG A 193 -8.19 0.54 2.59
N LEU A 194 -7.38 1.28 1.85
CA LEU A 194 -7.61 1.63 0.47
C LEU A 194 -6.68 0.76 -0.38
N ARG A 195 -7.24 0.04 -1.34
CA ARG A 195 -6.49 -0.77 -2.30
C ARG A 195 -6.84 -0.37 -3.72
N PHE A 196 -5.84 -0.32 -4.58
CA PHE A 196 -6.03 -0.16 -6.02
C PHE A 196 -5.95 -1.55 -6.66
N LYS A 197 -6.99 -2.00 -7.35
CA LYS A 197 -6.99 -3.36 -7.93
C LYS A 197 -5.95 -3.56 -9.03
N ARG A 198 -5.48 -2.48 -9.66
CA ARG A 198 -4.34 -2.53 -10.59
C ARG A 198 -3.03 -2.92 -9.90
N MET A 199 -2.92 -2.65 -8.60
CA MET A 199 -1.76 -2.95 -7.74
C MET A 199 -2.22 -3.63 -6.45
N PRO A 200 -2.75 -4.83 -6.61
CA PRO A 200 -3.66 -5.36 -5.62
C PRO A 200 -2.97 -6.00 -4.41
N ASN A 201 -1.71 -6.33 -4.61
CA ASN A 201 -0.76 -6.79 -3.60
C ASN A 201 -0.42 -5.67 -2.60
N LEU A 202 -0.58 -4.41 -3.00
CA LEU A 202 -0.21 -3.25 -2.23
C LEU A 202 -1.44 -2.62 -1.58
N VAL A 203 -1.41 -2.52 -0.25
CA VAL A 203 -2.32 -1.61 0.45
C VAL A 203 -1.83 -0.19 0.15
N GLN A 204 -2.65 0.62 -0.52
CA GLN A 204 -2.28 1.98 -0.87
C GLN A 204 -2.26 2.84 0.40
N THR A 205 -3.37 2.88 1.14
CA THR A 205 -3.44 3.58 2.44
C THR A 205 -4.02 2.67 3.49
N GLU A 206 -3.45 2.70 4.69
CA GLU A 206 -3.96 2.01 5.85
C GLU A 206 -4.02 2.98 7.03
N VAL A 207 -5.18 3.05 7.69
CA VAL A 207 -5.38 3.85 8.90
C VAL A 207 -5.96 3.00 10.01
N LYS A 208 -5.59 3.33 11.25
CA LYS A 208 -6.16 2.69 12.43
C LYS A 208 -7.60 3.15 12.64
N LEU A 209 -8.48 2.22 13.01
CA LEU A 209 -9.85 2.52 13.42
C LEU A 209 -9.98 2.42 14.94
N VAL A 210 -10.81 3.30 15.50
CA VAL A 210 -11.22 3.24 16.91
C VAL A 210 -12.75 3.20 16.99
N PRO A 211 -13.33 2.37 17.88
CA PRO A 211 -14.76 2.40 18.15
C PRO A 211 -15.21 3.79 18.62
N GLU A 212 -16.36 4.27 18.13
CA GLU A 212 -16.92 5.55 18.58
C GLU A 212 -17.39 5.51 20.04
N ALA A 213 -17.85 4.35 20.51
CA ALA A 213 -18.25 4.11 21.89
C ALA A 213 -17.15 3.36 22.65
N ALA A 214 -16.92 3.73 23.92
CA ALA A 214 -15.98 3.05 24.82
C ALA A 214 -16.54 1.69 25.27
N ILE A 215 -16.54 0.72 24.34
CA ILE A 215 -16.98 -0.67 24.56
C ILE A 215 -15.74 -1.56 24.65
N SER A 216 -15.79 -2.60 25.47
CA SER A 216 -14.74 -3.63 25.53
C SER A 216 -14.51 -4.24 24.15
N LEU A 217 -13.27 -4.18 23.64
CA LEU A 217 -12.85 -4.63 22.32
C LEU A 217 -13.18 -6.12 22.07
N ASP A 218 -13.25 -6.94 23.13
CA ASP A 218 -13.51 -8.38 23.05
C ASP A 218 -14.90 -8.74 22.49
N SER A 219 -15.83 -7.78 22.52
CA SER A 219 -17.20 -7.93 22.01
C SER A 219 -17.45 -7.18 20.69
N VAL A 220 -16.45 -6.43 20.22
CA VAL A 220 -16.55 -5.59 19.03
C VAL A 220 -16.11 -6.40 17.81
N LYS A 221 -16.94 -6.37 16.76
CA LYS A 221 -16.65 -6.96 15.46
C LYS A 221 -16.84 -5.91 14.37
N ILE A 222 -16.00 -5.99 13.36
CA ILE A 222 -16.15 -5.19 12.15
C ILE A 222 -17.42 -5.62 11.39
N GLY A 223 -18.13 -4.68 10.75
CA GLY A 223 -19.47 -4.93 10.18
C GLY A 223 -20.59 -5.17 11.20
N GLY A 224 -20.30 -5.08 12.50
CA GLY A 224 -21.30 -5.18 13.57
C GLY A 224 -22.10 -3.89 13.81
N LYS A 225 -22.81 -3.84 14.95
CA LYS A 225 -23.59 -2.64 15.35
C LYS A 225 -22.72 -1.45 15.79
N VAL A 226 -21.43 -1.66 15.99
CA VAL A 226 -20.49 -0.65 16.50
C VAL A 226 -19.97 0.16 15.33
N ARG A 227 -20.06 1.48 15.45
CA ARG A 227 -19.44 2.41 14.49
C ARG A 227 -17.98 2.65 14.83
N PHE A 228 -17.19 2.82 13.78
CA PHE A 228 -15.76 3.09 13.86
C PHE A 228 -15.46 4.43 13.22
N ARG A 229 -14.46 5.12 13.76
CA ARG A 229 -13.89 6.33 13.17
C ARG A 229 -12.39 6.15 12.91
N PRO A 230 -11.85 6.77 11.85
CA PRO A 230 -10.40 6.83 11.63
C PRO A 230 -9.66 7.51 12.78
N HIS A 231 -8.53 6.94 13.18
CA HIS A 231 -7.61 7.54 14.14
C HIS A 231 -6.43 8.20 13.41
N ILE A 232 -6.62 9.48 13.08
CA ILE A 232 -5.70 10.30 12.29
C ILE A 232 -4.33 10.54 12.96
N GLY A 233 -4.24 10.36 14.28
CA GLY A 233 -3.03 10.63 15.05
C GLY A 233 -1.98 9.51 15.03
N VAL A 234 -2.23 8.40 14.35
CA VAL A 234 -1.34 7.24 14.31
C VAL A 234 -1.17 6.77 12.87
N LEU A 235 0.09 6.64 12.44
CA LEU A 235 0.45 6.00 11.19
C LEU A 235 0.65 4.51 11.44
N VAL A 236 -0.03 3.68 10.64
CA VAL A 236 0.10 2.22 10.68
C VAL A 236 0.58 1.62 9.36
N HIS A 237 0.57 2.43 8.29
CA HIS A 237 1.12 2.04 7.01
C HIS A 237 2.65 1.97 7.08
N VAL A 238 3.20 0.90 6.52
CA VAL A 238 4.59 0.44 6.71
C VAL A 238 5.65 1.48 6.37
N TYR A 239 5.50 2.24 5.29
CA TYR A 239 6.52 3.22 4.85
C TYR A 239 6.22 4.66 5.30
N LEU A 240 5.00 4.99 5.73
CA LEU A 240 4.67 6.36 6.14
C LEU A 240 5.40 6.79 7.41
N VAL A 241 5.62 5.88 8.34
CA VAL A 241 6.40 6.14 9.55
C VAL A 241 7.87 6.49 9.20
N PRO A 242 8.60 5.68 8.42
CA PRO A 242 9.93 6.03 7.90
C PRO A 242 9.98 7.38 7.14
N MET A 243 8.98 7.67 6.30
CA MET A 243 8.92 8.98 5.60
C MET A 243 8.86 10.14 6.57
N VAL A 244 8.06 10.04 7.64
CA VAL A 244 7.97 11.07 8.67
C VAL A 244 9.20 11.11 9.58
N ALA A 245 9.84 9.96 9.81
CA ALA A 245 11.12 9.87 10.53
C ALA A 245 12.23 10.66 9.83
N SER A 246 12.17 10.79 8.49
CA SER A 246 13.12 11.57 7.69
C SER A 246 13.24 13.03 8.15
N CYS A 247 12.16 13.62 8.71
CA CYS A 247 12.17 14.96 9.28
C CYS A 247 13.17 15.12 10.44
N ALA A 248 13.64 14.03 11.04
CA ALA A 248 14.69 14.05 12.06
C ALA A 248 15.99 14.70 11.56
N LEU A 249 16.33 14.49 10.28
CA LEU A 249 17.54 15.02 9.65
C LEU A 249 17.62 16.56 9.69
N ILE A 250 16.46 17.22 9.62
CA ILE A 250 16.35 18.68 9.66
C ILE A 250 15.57 19.15 10.89
N GLY A 251 15.50 18.32 11.94
CA GLY A 251 14.70 18.60 13.12
C GLY A 251 15.10 19.89 13.83
N SER A 252 16.40 20.23 13.84
CA SER A 252 16.88 21.48 14.47
C SER A 252 16.38 22.70 13.69
N TYR A 253 16.46 22.66 12.36
CA TYR A 253 15.95 23.70 11.47
C TYR A 253 14.43 23.88 11.62
N ILE A 254 13.66 22.78 11.58
CA ILE A 254 12.21 22.80 11.82
C ILE A 254 11.90 23.36 13.22
N GLY A 255 12.63 22.90 14.24
CA GLY A 255 12.48 23.35 15.61
C GLY A 255 12.75 24.85 15.78
N GLU A 256 13.76 25.39 15.09
CA GLU A 256 14.02 26.84 15.07
C GLU A 256 12.90 27.61 14.40
N ARG A 257 12.39 27.16 13.24
CA ARG A 257 11.24 27.79 12.58
C ARG A 257 10.03 27.89 13.51
N ILE A 258 9.69 26.79 14.18
CA ILE A 258 8.58 26.75 15.16
C ILE A 258 8.84 27.71 16.31
N ARG A 259 10.08 27.78 16.83
CA ARG A 259 10.46 28.73 17.91
C ARG A 259 10.31 30.19 17.48
N PHE A 260 10.51 30.50 16.20
CA PHE A 260 10.27 31.84 15.63
C PHE A 260 8.80 32.10 15.25
N GLY A 261 7.89 31.16 15.55
CA GLY A 261 6.46 31.30 15.28
C GLY A 261 6.05 30.96 13.85
N PHE A 262 6.94 30.36 13.06
CA PHE A 262 6.61 29.88 11.72
C PHE A 262 6.13 28.43 11.75
N ARG A 263 5.10 28.15 10.96
CA ARG A 263 4.68 26.77 10.66
C ARG A 263 5.60 26.19 9.58
N PRO A 264 6.14 24.98 9.77
CA PRO A 264 6.88 24.29 8.70
C PRO A 264 5.94 23.96 7.53
N LYS A 265 6.44 24.05 6.30
CA LYS A 265 5.66 23.80 5.08
C LYS A 265 6.00 22.45 4.46
N ALA A 266 4.98 21.64 4.18
CA ALA A 266 5.13 20.37 3.46
C ALA A 266 4.33 20.36 2.16
N LEU A 267 4.96 19.89 1.09
CA LEU A 267 4.27 19.46 -0.13
C LEU A 267 4.22 17.93 -0.14
N CYS A 268 3.03 17.35 -0.24
CA CYS A 268 2.83 15.92 -0.38
C CYS A 268 2.25 15.62 -1.76
N VAL A 269 2.97 14.80 -2.52
CA VAL A 269 2.61 14.39 -3.88
C VAL A 269 2.18 12.94 -3.84
N GLY A 270 0.94 12.67 -4.25
CA GLY A 270 0.24 11.42 -3.95
C GLY A 270 -0.38 11.50 -2.56
N VAL A 271 -1.67 11.79 -2.49
CA VAL A 271 -2.37 11.95 -1.20
C VAL A 271 -2.91 10.61 -0.73
N GLY A 272 -3.37 9.77 -1.65
CA GLY A 272 -4.01 8.50 -1.32
C GLY A 272 -5.20 8.70 -0.38
N GLY A 273 -5.31 7.85 0.65
CA GLY A 273 -6.31 8.01 1.71
C GLY A 273 -6.02 9.17 2.68
N GLY A 274 -4.96 9.96 2.48
CA GLY A 274 -4.71 11.19 3.23
C GLY A 274 -4.06 11.01 4.60
N ALA A 275 -3.59 9.80 4.94
CA ALA A 275 -2.99 9.51 6.25
C ALA A 275 -1.77 10.39 6.54
N LEU A 276 -0.85 10.52 5.57
CA LEU A 276 0.38 11.31 5.70
C LEU A 276 0.08 12.80 5.92
N VAL A 277 -0.69 13.41 5.01
CA VAL A 277 -1.01 14.85 5.06
C VAL A 277 -1.75 15.21 6.35
N SER A 278 -2.65 14.34 6.80
CA SER A 278 -3.42 14.55 8.02
C SER A 278 -2.55 14.39 9.27
N PHE A 279 -1.60 13.44 9.27
CA PHE A 279 -0.63 13.29 10.35
C PHE A 279 0.31 14.49 10.46
N LEU A 280 0.88 14.96 9.34
CA LEU A 280 1.77 16.13 9.31
C LEU A 280 1.06 17.37 9.87
N ARG A 281 -0.18 17.62 9.44
CA ARG A 281 -0.97 18.75 9.92
C ARG A 281 -1.37 18.60 11.39
N THR A 282 -1.91 17.45 11.80
CA THR A 282 -2.50 17.31 13.15
C THR A 282 -1.48 17.01 14.24
N GLN A 283 -0.47 16.20 13.94
CA GLN A 283 0.53 15.78 14.92
C GLN A 283 1.77 16.65 14.90
N LEU A 284 2.20 17.14 13.72
CA LEU A 284 3.44 17.91 13.58
C LEU A 284 3.23 19.42 13.35
N ASP A 285 1.99 19.87 13.21
CA ASP A 285 1.61 21.29 13.08
C ASP A 285 2.12 21.96 11.79
N PHE A 286 2.33 21.15 10.74
CA PHE A 286 2.72 21.64 9.41
C PHE A 286 1.57 22.37 8.70
N GLU A 287 1.93 23.33 7.86
CA GLU A 287 1.10 23.77 6.74
C GLU A 287 1.35 22.82 5.57
N VAL A 288 0.29 22.15 5.10
CA VAL A 288 0.41 21.04 4.14
C VAL A 288 -0.35 21.35 2.86
N VAL A 289 0.34 21.17 1.72
CA VAL A 289 -0.25 21.15 0.39
C VAL A 289 -0.21 19.73 -0.14
N GLY A 290 -1.36 19.17 -0.52
CA GLY A 290 -1.50 17.85 -1.12
C GLY A 290 -1.87 17.93 -2.59
N VAL A 291 -1.26 17.09 -3.42
CA VAL A 291 -1.60 16.94 -4.85
C VAL A 291 -1.93 15.48 -5.14
N GLU A 292 -3.13 15.23 -5.64
CA GLU A 292 -3.60 13.90 -6.03
C GLU A 292 -4.11 13.94 -7.47
N MET A 293 -3.78 12.93 -8.26
CA MET A 293 -4.14 12.89 -9.67
C MET A 293 -5.63 12.56 -9.85
N ASP A 294 -6.19 11.75 -8.96
CA ASP A 294 -7.54 11.20 -9.11
C ASP A 294 -8.53 11.84 -8.11
N GLU A 295 -9.53 12.56 -8.62
CA GLU A 295 -10.59 13.16 -7.80
C GLU A 295 -11.35 12.11 -6.97
N VAL A 296 -11.51 10.89 -7.50
CA VAL A 296 -12.19 9.81 -6.79
C VAL A 296 -11.40 9.37 -5.58
N VAL A 297 -10.06 9.34 -5.65
CA VAL A 297 -9.21 9.03 -4.50
C VAL A 297 -9.43 10.06 -3.39
N LEU A 298 -9.48 11.35 -3.73
CA LEU A 298 -9.76 12.40 -2.74
C LEU A 298 -11.17 12.33 -2.16
N ARG A 299 -12.19 11.98 -2.96
CA ARG A 299 -13.54 11.74 -2.45
C ARG A 299 -13.52 10.61 -1.41
N VAL A 300 -12.89 9.49 -1.74
CA VAL A 300 -12.75 8.33 -0.85
C VAL A 300 -12.00 8.69 0.43
N ALA A 301 -10.89 9.43 0.32
CA ALA A 301 -10.11 9.91 1.46
C ALA A 301 -10.95 10.74 2.44
N ARG A 302 -11.74 11.69 1.91
CA ARG A 302 -12.65 12.52 2.72
C ARG A 302 -13.77 11.71 3.38
N GLN A 303 -14.40 10.82 2.61
CA GLN A 303 -15.56 10.06 3.06
C GLN A 303 -15.20 8.97 4.08
N TYR A 304 -14.06 8.30 3.90
CA TYR A 304 -13.72 7.09 4.63
C TYR A 304 -12.47 7.20 5.49
N PHE A 305 -11.51 8.05 5.17
CA PHE A 305 -10.24 8.09 5.87
C PHE A 305 -10.08 9.31 6.79
N GLY A 306 -11.08 10.19 6.82
CA GLY A 306 -11.11 11.36 7.69
C GLY A 306 -10.19 12.48 7.21
N LEU A 307 -9.91 12.55 5.90
CA LEU A 307 -9.24 13.69 5.30
C LEU A 307 -10.16 14.91 5.37
N GLU A 308 -9.68 15.99 5.99
CA GLU A 308 -10.41 17.25 6.12
C GLU A 308 -9.55 18.39 5.57
N ASP A 309 -10.08 19.12 4.59
CA ASP A 309 -9.48 20.38 4.14
C ASP A 309 -9.59 21.43 5.27
N GLY A 310 -8.61 22.33 5.34
CA GLY A 310 -8.61 23.41 6.32
C GLY A 310 -7.59 24.48 6.02
N GLU A 311 -7.51 25.47 6.90
CA GLU A 311 -6.58 26.61 6.75
C GLU A 311 -5.13 26.16 6.51
N PHE A 312 -4.71 25.08 7.18
CA PHE A 312 -3.34 24.55 7.14
C PHE A 312 -3.20 23.20 6.42
N LEU A 313 -4.25 22.74 5.74
CA LEU A 313 -4.21 21.54 4.89
C LEU A 313 -5.08 21.79 3.65
N GLN A 314 -4.42 21.99 2.52
CA GLN A 314 -5.09 22.21 1.24
C GLN A 314 -4.76 21.06 0.31
N VAL A 315 -5.79 20.43 -0.26
CA VAL A 315 -5.60 19.35 -1.21
C VAL A 315 -6.21 19.73 -2.55
N SER A 316 -5.47 19.45 -3.62
CA SER A 316 -5.88 19.76 -5.00
C SER A 316 -5.80 18.54 -5.90
N VAL A 317 -6.70 18.49 -6.88
CA VAL A 317 -6.64 17.51 -7.96
C VAL A 317 -5.68 18.03 -9.04
N GLY A 318 -4.71 17.23 -9.46
CA GLY A 318 -3.82 17.59 -10.55
C GLY A 318 -2.62 16.66 -10.73
N ASP A 319 -1.96 16.80 -11.87
CA ASP A 319 -0.71 16.10 -12.15
C ASP A 319 0.44 16.68 -11.31
N ALA A 320 1.17 15.78 -10.67
CA ALA A 320 2.28 16.12 -9.80
C ALA A 320 3.42 16.86 -10.51
N ILE A 321 3.79 16.40 -11.70
CA ILE A 321 4.89 16.95 -12.49
C ILE A 321 4.50 18.35 -12.95
N GLU A 322 3.30 18.51 -13.51
CA GLU A 322 2.79 19.81 -13.95
C GLU A 322 2.72 20.81 -12.78
N PHE A 323 2.32 20.35 -11.60
CA PHE A 323 2.25 21.16 -10.39
C PHE A 323 3.63 21.67 -9.96
N LEU A 324 4.63 20.78 -9.89
CA LEU A 324 6.02 21.13 -9.57
C LEU A 324 6.59 22.13 -10.57
N GLU A 325 6.41 21.89 -11.86
CA GLU A 325 6.88 22.78 -12.93
C GLU A 325 6.20 24.15 -12.89
N LYS A 326 4.90 24.19 -12.57
CA LYS A 326 4.15 25.46 -12.40
C LYS A 326 4.71 26.27 -11.24
N LEU A 327 4.94 25.65 -10.09
CA LEU A 327 5.52 26.32 -8.92
C LEU A 327 6.96 26.80 -9.20
N ALA A 328 7.79 25.96 -9.81
CA ALA A 328 9.15 26.33 -10.18
C ALA A 328 9.17 27.54 -11.12
N ARG A 329 8.31 27.57 -12.15
CA ARG A 329 8.17 28.73 -13.05
C ARG A 329 7.73 30.00 -12.33
N GLN A 330 6.87 29.89 -11.31
CA GLN A 330 6.49 31.06 -10.51
C GLN A 330 7.64 31.61 -9.67
N ILE A 331 8.56 30.76 -9.20
CA ILE A 331 9.76 31.21 -8.50
C ILE A 331 10.73 31.89 -9.48
N VAL A 332 10.97 31.30 -10.65
CA VAL A 332 11.89 31.88 -11.66
C VAL A 332 11.31 33.16 -12.30
N GLY A 333 10.01 33.20 -12.57
CA GLY A 333 9.32 34.35 -13.16
C GLY A 333 9.21 35.54 -12.21
N LYS A 334 9.34 35.32 -10.89
CA LYS A 334 9.49 36.37 -9.87
C LYS A 334 10.95 36.84 -9.83
N ASN A 335 11.42 37.50 -10.90
CA ASN A 335 12.63 38.33 -10.80
C ASN A 335 12.41 39.44 -9.75
N PRO A 336 13.40 39.78 -8.91
CA PRO A 336 13.27 40.79 -7.86
C PRO A 336 13.08 42.23 -8.38
N ASP A 337 13.22 42.48 -9.69
CA ASP A 337 13.20 43.81 -10.30
C ASP A 337 11.94 44.13 -11.15
N SER A 338 10.93 43.26 -11.20
CA SER A 338 9.72 43.50 -12.00
C SER A 338 8.47 43.57 -11.14
N PHE A 339 8.18 44.76 -10.62
CA PHE A 339 6.86 45.17 -10.15
C PHE A 339 5.90 45.22 -11.36
N GLY A 340 5.23 44.12 -11.66
CA GLY A 340 4.31 44.05 -12.80
C GLY A 340 3.25 42.98 -12.61
N ALA A 341 2.05 43.42 -12.25
CA ALA A 341 0.88 42.60 -12.02
C ALA A 341 0.53 41.71 -13.22
N CYS A 342 0.40 40.42 -13.00
CA CYS A 342 -0.42 39.53 -13.82
C CYS A 342 -1.42 38.82 -12.91
N SER A 343 -2.62 39.38 -12.86
CA SER A 343 -3.81 38.75 -12.30
C SER A 343 -4.21 37.56 -13.17
N LEU A 344 -4.25 36.38 -12.57
CA LEU A 344 -5.08 35.27 -13.04
C LEU A 344 -6.10 34.99 -11.96
N LYS A 345 -7.35 35.39 -12.25
CA LYS A 345 -8.53 34.87 -11.58
C LYS A 345 -8.66 33.42 -12.00
N ASP A 346 -8.32 32.51 -11.09
CA ASP A 346 -8.97 31.21 -10.89
C ASP A 346 -8.20 30.48 -9.77
N GLY A 347 -8.75 30.56 -8.55
CA GLY A 347 -8.25 29.90 -7.33
C GLY A 347 -7.09 30.63 -6.65
N ASN A 348 -7.39 31.55 -5.71
CA ASN A 348 -6.41 32.17 -4.83
C ASN A 348 -5.78 31.12 -3.89
N PHE A 349 -4.69 30.47 -4.33
CA PHE A 349 -3.89 29.56 -3.50
C PHE A 349 -2.76 30.27 -2.73
N LEU A 350 -2.43 31.51 -3.08
CA LEU A 350 -1.26 32.21 -2.53
C LEU A 350 -1.49 33.73 -2.47
N ASP A 351 -2.63 34.17 -1.94
CA ASP A 351 -2.86 35.59 -1.66
C ASP A 351 -3.12 35.78 -0.16
N ASN A 352 -2.07 35.57 0.62
CA ASN A 352 -1.95 36.23 1.91
C ASN A 352 -0.53 36.76 2.04
N SER A 353 -0.48 38.09 2.10
CA SER A 353 0.67 38.91 2.45
C SER A 353 1.38 38.39 3.68
N ASP A 354 2.61 37.89 3.53
CA ASP A 354 3.78 38.35 4.29
C ASP A 354 5.07 37.76 3.73
N ARG A 355 6.17 38.50 3.91
CA ARG A 355 7.46 38.37 3.20
C ARG A 355 8.32 37.15 3.60
N VAL A 356 7.74 35.95 3.65
CA VAL A 356 8.46 34.74 4.08
C VAL A 356 8.41 33.68 2.99
N ASP A 357 9.59 33.16 2.68
CA ASP A 357 9.93 32.14 1.70
C ASP A 357 8.75 31.21 1.29
N ASN A 358 8.41 31.23 0.01
CA ASN A 358 7.33 30.40 -0.57
C ASN A 358 7.78 28.94 -0.79
N LYS A 359 9.01 28.61 -0.43
CA LYS A 359 9.57 27.27 -0.54
C LYS A 359 9.04 26.34 0.55
N PHE A 360 9.10 25.05 0.27
CA PHE A 360 8.73 23.99 1.20
C PHE A 360 9.92 23.55 2.05
N ASP A 361 9.69 23.27 3.32
CA ASP A 361 10.69 22.68 4.21
C ASP A 361 10.83 21.18 3.96
N VAL A 362 9.74 20.54 3.54
CA VAL A 362 9.69 19.12 3.21
C VAL A 362 8.88 18.91 1.92
N ILE A 363 9.40 18.14 0.99
CA ILE A 363 8.63 17.58 -0.12
C ILE A 363 8.57 16.07 0.09
N MET A 364 7.38 15.50 0.19
CA MET A 364 7.16 14.06 0.35
C MET A 364 6.45 13.51 -0.88
N VAL A 365 7.02 12.48 -1.51
CA VAL A 365 6.50 11.87 -2.73
C VAL A 365 6.15 10.41 -2.45
N ASP A 366 4.88 10.10 -2.63
CA ASP A 366 4.32 8.76 -2.54
C ASP A 366 3.49 8.49 -3.82
N LEU A 367 4.22 8.29 -4.92
CA LEU A 367 3.62 8.04 -6.22
C LEU A 367 3.86 6.60 -6.63
N ASP A 368 2.78 5.95 -7.05
CA ASP A 368 2.82 4.60 -7.58
C ASP A 368 2.98 4.59 -9.11
N SER A 369 3.74 3.63 -9.66
CA SER A 369 3.81 3.44 -11.11
C SER A 369 2.49 2.90 -11.66
N GLY A 370 1.94 3.54 -12.69
CA GLY A 370 0.61 3.21 -13.24
C GLY A 370 0.55 1.95 -14.12
N ASP A 371 1.66 1.29 -14.43
CA ASP A 371 1.69 0.14 -15.35
C ASP A 371 1.65 -1.19 -14.60
N ALA A 372 0.45 -1.77 -14.51
CA ALA A 372 0.21 -3.10 -13.93
C ALA A 372 1.00 -4.24 -14.62
N ARG A 373 1.56 -4.01 -15.82
CA ARG A 373 2.34 -5.01 -16.57
C ARG A 373 3.80 -5.09 -16.14
N ASN A 374 4.34 -4.04 -15.50
CA ASN A 374 5.76 -3.97 -15.12
C ASN A 374 6.02 -4.31 -13.65
N GLY A 375 5.00 -4.75 -12.92
CA GLY A 375 5.08 -5.02 -11.48
C GLY A 375 4.84 -3.78 -10.62
N THR A 376 4.77 -3.95 -9.31
CA THR A 376 4.68 -2.85 -8.34
C THR A 376 6.00 -2.11 -8.30
N SER A 377 6.03 -0.88 -8.83
CA SER A 377 7.18 0.01 -8.70
C SER A 377 6.74 1.40 -8.24
N ALA A 378 7.63 2.10 -7.55
CA ALA A 378 7.42 3.46 -7.10
C ALA A 378 8.79 4.16 -7.07
N PRO A 379 8.92 5.40 -7.57
CA PRO A 379 7.93 6.21 -8.31
C PRO A 379 7.81 5.85 -9.82
N PRO A 380 6.86 6.45 -10.56
CA PRO A 380 6.88 6.46 -12.03
C PRO A 380 8.20 7.00 -12.60
N VAL A 381 8.68 6.43 -13.71
CA VAL A 381 9.95 6.82 -14.35
C VAL A 381 9.94 8.27 -14.84
N GLU A 382 8.76 8.78 -15.22
CA GLU A 382 8.54 10.14 -15.69
C GLU A 382 8.79 11.18 -14.58
N PHE A 383 8.63 10.78 -13.32
CA PHE A 383 8.82 11.63 -12.16
C PHE A 383 10.31 11.77 -11.77
N VAL A 384 11.13 10.78 -12.13
CA VAL A 384 12.57 10.75 -11.84
C VAL A 384 13.39 11.56 -12.86
N ARG A 385 12.75 12.10 -13.90
CA ARG A 385 13.44 12.91 -14.91
C ARG A 385 14.13 14.12 -14.27
N LYS A 386 15.34 14.40 -14.74
CA LYS A 386 16.20 15.48 -14.21
C LYS A 386 15.51 16.84 -14.16
N ASP A 387 14.68 17.20 -15.14
CA ASP A 387 13.92 18.45 -15.15
C ASP A 387 12.88 18.53 -14.02
N VAL A 388 12.22 17.42 -13.70
CA VAL A 388 11.27 17.31 -12.59
C VAL A 388 11.99 17.43 -11.25
N LEU A 389 13.11 16.71 -11.09
CA LEU A 389 13.95 16.80 -9.88
C LEU A 389 14.50 18.22 -9.67
N LEU A 390 14.92 18.90 -10.74
CA LEU A 390 15.33 20.30 -10.68
C LEU A 390 14.19 21.23 -10.27
N ALA A 391 12.97 21.01 -10.78
CA ALA A 391 11.79 21.77 -10.37
C ALA A 391 11.51 21.59 -8.87
N ALA A 392 11.57 20.34 -8.37
CA ALA A 392 11.43 20.04 -6.94
C ALA A 392 12.53 20.73 -6.11
N ARG A 393 13.78 20.70 -6.57
CA ARG A 393 14.92 21.36 -5.89
C ARG A 393 14.77 22.89 -5.83
N LEU A 394 14.15 23.52 -6.83
CA LEU A 394 13.92 24.96 -6.87
C LEU A 394 12.88 25.43 -5.86
N ILE A 395 11.85 24.63 -5.62
CA ILE A 395 10.77 24.93 -4.67
C ILE A 395 11.07 24.44 -3.24
N LEU A 396 12.15 23.68 -3.05
CA LEU A 396 12.62 23.22 -1.74
C LEU A 396 13.49 24.30 -1.07
N SER A 397 13.30 24.49 0.24
CA SER A 397 14.11 25.39 1.05
C SER A 397 15.56 24.90 1.11
N ASP A 398 16.50 25.81 1.38
CA ASP A 398 17.93 25.49 1.33
C ASP A 398 18.32 24.43 2.38
N PHE A 399 17.64 24.43 3.53
CA PHE A 399 17.77 23.42 4.58
C PHE A 399 16.64 22.38 4.58
N GLY A 400 15.86 22.32 3.50
CA GLY A 400 14.76 21.39 3.34
C GLY A 400 15.21 20.00 2.90
N ILE A 401 14.29 19.04 3.01
CA ILE A 401 14.48 17.67 2.52
C ILE A 401 13.41 17.29 1.50
N PHE A 402 13.83 16.50 0.53
CA PHE A 402 12.97 15.76 -0.36
C PHE A 402 12.95 14.30 0.10
N VAL A 403 11.77 13.71 0.25
CA VAL A 403 11.56 12.36 0.79
C VAL A 403 10.68 11.59 -0.18
N MET A 404 11.06 10.36 -0.51
CA MET A 404 10.36 9.53 -1.49
C MET A 404 10.27 8.08 -1.04
N ASN A 405 9.08 7.52 -1.11
CA ASN A 405 8.89 6.07 -1.05
C ASN A 405 9.35 5.45 -2.38
N VAL A 406 10.21 4.43 -2.30
CA VAL A 406 10.80 3.77 -3.45
C VAL A 406 10.57 2.26 -3.34
N ILE A 407 9.99 1.69 -4.39
CA ILE A 407 9.90 0.25 -4.62
C ILE A 407 10.63 -0.02 -5.94
N PRO A 408 11.93 -0.38 -5.89
CA PRO A 408 12.70 -0.55 -7.10
C PRO A 408 12.37 -1.90 -7.76
N PRO A 409 12.10 -1.97 -9.08
CA PRO A 409 11.86 -3.22 -9.77
C PRO A 409 13.11 -4.12 -9.83
N ASN A 410 14.29 -3.52 -9.70
CA ASN A 410 15.57 -4.20 -9.62
C ASN A 410 16.65 -3.25 -9.08
N ARG A 411 17.80 -3.82 -8.71
CA ARG A 411 18.95 -3.05 -8.20
C ARG A 411 19.49 -2.02 -9.20
N SER A 412 19.52 -2.32 -10.50
CA SER A 412 20.00 -1.37 -11.51
C SER A 412 19.13 -0.12 -11.62
N PHE A 413 17.81 -0.26 -11.44
CA PHE A 413 16.90 0.88 -11.38
C PHE A 413 17.18 1.73 -10.15
N TYR A 414 17.37 1.10 -8.99
CA TYR A 414 17.74 1.81 -7.77
C TYR A 414 19.06 2.56 -7.92
N ASP A 415 20.10 1.91 -8.47
CA ASP A 415 21.40 2.55 -8.69
C ASP A 415 21.29 3.76 -9.65
N MET A 416 20.47 3.65 -10.71
CA MET A 416 20.18 4.76 -11.63
C MET A 416 19.47 5.91 -10.92
N LEU A 417 18.42 5.60 -10.15
CA LEU A 417 17.67 6.57 -9.34
C LEU A 417 18.61 7.37 -8.43
N ILE A 418 19.53 6.68 -7.73
CA ILE A 418 20.53 7.34 -6.88
C ILE A 418 21.41 8.31 -7.68
N GLN A 419 21.83 7.97 -8.91
CA GLN A 419 22.65 8.88 -9.72
C GLN A 419 21.88 10.13 -10.14
N GLU A 420 20.64 10.00 -10.60
CA GLU A 420 19.79 11.15 -10.97
C GLU A 420 19.58 12.11 -9.79
N PHE A 421 19.45 11.57 -8.58
CA PHE A 421 19.35 12.38 -7.37
C PHE A 421 20.67 13.07 -6.98
N ARG A 422 21.82 12.39 -7.11
CA ARG A 422 23.15 13.00 -6.82
C ARG A 422 23.49 14.14 -7.76
N ASP A 423 22.94 14.13 -8.97
CA ASP A 423 23.10 15.20 -9.96
C ASP A 423 22.39 16.51 -9.56
N VAL A 424 21.44 16.45 -8.63
CA VAL A 424 20.55 17.56 -8.27
C VAL A 424 20.65 17.97 -6.79
N PHE A 425 20.86 17.01 -5.90
CA PHE A 425 20.86 17.19 -4.45
C PHE A 425 22.26 16.99 -3.85
N GLN A 426 22.53 17.62 -2.71
CA GLN A 426 23.87 17.63 -2.13
C GLN A 426 24.22 16.35 -1.37
N GLU A 427 23.28 15.83 -0.59
CA GLU A 427 23.46 14.59 0.18
C GLU A 427 22.23 13.71 0.03
N LEU A 428 22.47 12.39 0.03
CA LEU A 428 21.43 11.38 -0.01
C LEU A 428 21.51 10.51 1.24
N TYR A 429 20.34 10.11 1.71
CA TYR A 429 20.17 9.18 2.83
C TYR A 429 19.08 8.18 2.46
N GLU A 430 19.08 7.05 3.14
CA GLU A 430 18.04 6.05 3.00
C GLU A 430 17.60 5.50 4.36
N ILE A 431 16.36 5.05 4.41
CA ILE A 431 15.82 4.19 5.45
C ILE A 431 15.35 2.91 4.79
N ASP A 432 15.85 1.78 5.28
CA ASP A 432 15.32 0.46 4.94
C ASP A 432 14.05 0.22 5.77
N VAL A 433 12.91 0.00 5.11
CA VAL A 433 11.63 -0.23 5.79
C VAL A 433 11.58 -1.62 6.44
N GLY A 434 12.51 -2.52 6.09
CA GLY A 434 12.64 -3.85 6.68
C GLY A 434 11.64 -4.88 6.13
N ASN A 435 10.95 -4.56 5.04
CA ASN A 435 10.03 -5.45 4.34
C ASN A 435 10.60 -5.97 3.01
N GLU A 436 11.91 -5.81 2.78
CA GLU A 436 12.66 -6.23 1.58
C GLU A 436 12.26 -5.55 0.25
N GLU A 437 11.18 -4.76 0.24
CA GLU A 437 10.63 -4.12 -0.96
C GLU A 437 10.77 -2.59 -0.93
N ASN A 438 10.46 -1.95 0.21
CA ASN A 438 10.38 -0.50 0.32
C ASN A 438 11.65 0.10 0.90
N PHE A 439 12.10 1.17 0.26
CA PHE A 439 13.11 2.08 0.78
C PHE A 439 12.52 3.49 0.84
N VAL A 440 12.90 4.26 1.86
CA VAL A 440 12.66 5.71 1.85
C VAL A 440 13.96 6.40 1.48
N LEU A 441 13.98 6.99 0.28
CA LEU A 441 15.08 7.82 -0.20
C LEU A 441 14.88 9.26 0.28
N ILE A 442 15.93 9.85 0.83
CA ILE A 442 15.92 11.21 1.36
C ILE A 442 17.05 12.00 0.70
N ALA A 443 16.75 13.18 0.20
CA ALA A 443 17.70 14.06 -0.46
C ALA A 443 17.68 15.46 0.15
N THR A 444 18.86 16.03 0.41
CA THR A 444 18.96 17.33 1.09
C THR A 444 19.30 18.46 0.11
N GLY A 445 18.69 19.63 0.33
CA GLY A 445 19.00 20.84 -0.43
C GLY A 445 20.45 21.31 -0.22
N LEU A 446 20.90 21.28 1.03
CA LEU A 446 22.28 21.56 1.44
C LEU A 446 22.79 20.48 2.41
N SER A 447 24.11 20.43 2.62
CA SER A 447 24.73 19.51 3.58
C SER A 447 24.25 19.80 5.00
N ILE A 448 23.88 18.74 5.72
CA ILE A 448 23.42 18.85 7.09
C ILE A 448 24.61 19.17 7.99
N VAL A 449 24.64 20.39 8.53
CA VAL A 449 25.63 20.78 9.53
C VAL A 449 25.19 20.19 10.87
N SER A 450 25.88 19.14 11.33
CA SER A 450 25.72 18.62 12.69
C SER A 450 26.14 19.70 13.69
N SER A 451 25.21 20.51 14.16
CA SER A 451 25.46 21.39 15.30
C SER A 451 25.74 20.49 16.51
N GLY A 452 27.00 20.41 16.95
CA GLY A 452 27.51 19.53 18.01
C GLY A 452 26.96 19.78 19.42
N SER A 453 25.71 20.23 19.56
CA SER A 453 24.96 20.07 20.78
C SER A 453 23.82 19.09 20.52
N ASP A 454 24.00 17.85 20.96
CA ASP A 454 22.94 16.87 21.22
C ASP A 454 21.98 17.34 22.34
N CYS A 455 21.69 18.65 22.45
CA CYS A 455 20.48 19.09 23.11
C CYS A 455 19.33 18.78 22.16
N GLU A 456 18.84 17.54 22.25
CA GLU A 456 17.65 17.04 21.59
C GLU A 456 16.64 18.16 21.31
N ASN A 457 16.56 18.61 20.06
CA ASN A 457 15.67 19.70 19.70
C ASN A 457 14.22 19.27 20.04
N ALA A 458 13.39 20.20 20.50
CA ALA A 458 12.04 19.89 21.00
C ALA A 458 11.15 19.20 19.94
N PHE A 459 11.38 19.50 18.67
CA PHE A 459 10.69 18.83 17.55
C PHE A 459 11.11 17.36 17.43
N GLY A 460 12.41 17.05 17.52
CA GLY A 460 12.93 15.68 17.49
C GLY A 460 12.42 14.84 18.67
N LYS A 461 12.30 15.43 19.86
CA LYS A 461 11.64 14.77 21.01
C LYS A 461 10.18 14.42 20.72
N LYS A 462 9.44 15.40 20.19
CA LYS A 462 8.04 15.22 19.80
C LYS A 462 7.90 14.12 18.75
N LEU A 463 8.79 14.12 17.74
CA LEU A 463 8.83 13.12 16.69
C LEU A 463 9.07 11.71 17.26
N ARG A 464 10.08 11.53 18.12
CA ARG A 464 10.37 10.24 18.78
C ARG A 464 9.19 9.69 19.58
N LEU A 465 8.45 10.57 20.26
CA LEU A 465 7.25 10.17 21.02
C LEU A 465 6.10 9.70 20.12
N LEU A 466 6.01 10.22 18.88
CA LEU A 466 4.90 9.95 17.98
C LEU A 466 5.07 8.69 17.14
N ILE A 467 6.30 8.36 16.70
CA ILE A 467 6.51 7.36 15.62
C ILE A 467 7.54 6.26 15.93
N SER A 468 7.96 6.08 17.19
CA SER A 468 9.11 5.23 17.59
C SER A 468 10.45 5.78 17.06
N GLY A 469 11.49 5.68 17.87
CA GLY A 469 12.83 6.19 17.51
C GLY A 469 13.58 5.33 16.49
N GLU A 470 13.16 4.08 16.29
CA GLU A 470 13.91 3.07 15.54
C GLU A 470 14.23 3.52 14.11
N TYR A 471 13.24 4.03 13.37
CA TYR A 471 13.48 4.52 12.02
C TYR A 471 14.34 5.78 11.97
N MET A 472 14.23 6.65 12.98
CA MET A 472 15.10 7.84 13.08
C MET A 472 16.56 7.44 13.29
N ASP A 473 16.80 6.38 14.06
CA ASP A 473 18.14 5.85 14.34
C ASP A 473 18.69 5.02 13.16
N SER A 474 17.83 4.58 12.25
CA SER A 474 18.19 3.78 11.06
C SER A 474 18.62 4.60 9.83
N ILE A 475 18.48 5.93 9.86
CA ILE A 475 18.79 6.80 8.72
C ILE A 475 20.27 6.69 8.37
N ARG A 476 20.57 6.20 7.16
CA ARG A 476 21.93 5.98 6.66
C ARG A 476 22.23 6.91 5.50
N LYS A 477 23.38 7.59 5.52
CA LYS A 477 23.89 8.36 4.37
C LYS A 477 24.41 7.42 3.28
N ILE A 478 24.15 7.72 2.00
CA ILE A 478 24.51 6.87 0.85
C ILE A 478 25.25 7.57 -0.27
#